data_AF-A0A9Q1C4D9-F1
#
_entry.id   AF-A0A9Q1C4D9-F1
#
_cell.length_a   1.000
_cell.length_b   1.000
_cell.length_c   1.000
_cell.angle_alpha   90.00
_cell.angle_beta   90.00
_cell.angle_gamma   90.00
#
_symmetry.space_group_name_H-M   'P 1'
#
loop_
_entity.id
_entity.type
_entity.pdbx_description
1 polymer ?
#
loop_
_entity_poly.entity_id
_entity_poly.type
_entity_poly.pdbx_seq_one_letter_code
_entity_poly.pdbx_strand_id
1 'polypeptide(L)'
;MIGWILQWGIPFMTSEMMSPVCNITTMDTSHVTTCPTSNSSSTDSKRERFNWFGDHPVLNQIKSWAFEDPLRCQAAFTVYLDLCEAKSWWNVKLYPCHELQMVFMTGKPEKKANPMTVLPICAQEEISVKRMEEFLEHIRPPAVNSEITKEMEETCQEVTEKHDDTITLAVVETDSTIVYYNIGKGLHQPKNLGQIEEDEEEKPKKRQRWKGRKGKSKMTTS
;
A
#
# COMPACT_ATOMS: atom_id res chain seq x y z
N MET A 1 57.53 29.14 15.61
CA MET A 1 57.28 30.04 16.75
C MET A 1 55.81 30.41 16.69
N ILE A 2 55.07 30.25 17.80
CA ILE A 2 53.62 30.50 18.00
C ILE A 2 52.77 29.34 17.40
N GLY A 3 52.13 28.46 18.19
CA GLY A 3 51.06 28.72 19.17
C GLY A 3 49.74 28.81 18.39
N TRP A 4 48.63 28.12 18.67
CA TRP A 4 47.95 27.93 19.93
C TRP A 4 47.01 26.71 19.85
N ILE A 5 46.99 25.94 20.94
CA ILE A 5 45.92 24.99 21.30
C ILE A 5 44.76 25.82 21.84
N LEU A 6 43.54 25.59 21.34
CA LEU A 6 42.33 25.99 22.05
C LEU A 6 41.34 24.83 22.11
N GLN A 7 41.20 24.39 23.35
CA GLN A 7 40.27 23.42 23.89
C GLN A 7 38.96 24.13 24.22
N TRP A 8 37.86 23.63 23.67
CA TRP A 8 36.49 23.83 24.14
C TRP A 8 35.83 22.45 23.94
N GLY A 9 35.46 21.68 24.95
CA GLY A 9 34.60 22.08 26.06
C GLY A 9 33.14 21.79 25.69
N ILE A 10 32.80 20.55 25.32
CA ILE A 10 31.41 20.13 25.10
C ILE A 10 30.91 19.46 26.38
N PRO A 11 29.85 19.97 27.03
CA PRO A 11 29.28 19.33 28.20
C PRO A 11 28.52 18.07 27.83
N PHE A 12 28.87 17.03 28.57
CA PHE A 12 28.15 15.78 28.79
C PHE A 12 26.75 16.10 29.35
N MET A 13 25.70 15.93 28.54
CA MET A 13 24.31 15.90 29.00
C MET A 13 23.82 14.46 28.89
N THR A 14 23.86 13.76 30.02
CA THR A 14 23.06 12.56 30.26
C THR A 14 21.60 12.99 30.36
N SER A 15 20.77 12.53 29.43
CA SER A 15 19.31 12.54 29.60
C SER A 15 18.86 11.09 29.78
N GLU A 16 18.88 10.65 31.04
CA GLU A 16 17.97 9.63 31.52
C GLU A 16 16.55 10.12 31.28
N MET A 17 15.77 9.45 30.43
CA MET A 17 14.32 9.56 30.47
C MET A 17 13.77 8.25 31.02
N MET A 18 13.30 8.38 32.27
CA MET A 18 12.56 7.41 33.03
C MET A 18 11.38 6.82 32.25
N SER A 19 11.26 5.51 32.38
CA SER A 19 10.06 4.71 32.23
C SER A 19 8.91 5.25 33.09
N PRO A 20 7.66 5.30 32.59
CA PRO A 20 6.51 5.45 33.48
C PRO A 20 6.23 4.12 34.20
N VAL A 21 6.66 4.04 35.45
CA VAL A 21 6.10 3.09 36.43
C VAL A 21 4.75 3.66 36.87
N CYS A 22 3.67 3.01 36.47
CA CYS A 22 2.34 3.32 36.97
C CYS A 22 2.24 2.95 38.46
N ASN A 23 2.42 3.94 39.34
CA ASN A 23 2.07 3.83 40.75
C ASN A 23 0.55 3.93 40.89
N ILE A 24 -0.12 2.81 41.11
CA ILE A 24 -1.49 2.79 41.61
C ILE A 24 -1.42 3.02 43.13
N THR A 25 -1.77 4.23 43.53
CA THR A 25 -2.05 4.60 44.92
C THR A 25 -3.28 3.83 45.41
N THR A 26 -3.09 3.04 46.46
CA THR A 26 -4.15 2.51 47.31
C THR A 26 -5.01 3.65 47.86
N MET A 27 -6.31 3.63 47.52
CA MET A 27 -7.35 4.29 48.29
C MET A 27 -8.22 3.20 48.90
N ASP A 28 -8.01 2.95 50.18
CA ASP A 28 -8.99 2.28 51.03
C ASP A 28 -10.07 3.28 51.38
N THR A 29 -11.32 3.00 51.01
CA THR A 29 -12.49 3.59 51.64
C THR A 29 -13.57 2.52 51.66
N SER A 30 -13.62 1.86 52.81
CA SER A 30 -14.72 1.08 53.34
C SER A 30 -16.12 1.66 53.07
N HIS A 31 -17.06 0.73 52.89
CA HIS A 31 -18.52 0.84 52.82
C HIS A 31 -19.12 1.11 51.43
N VAL A 32 -19.73 0.07 50.85
CA VAL A 32 -21.19 -0.08 50.71
C VAL A 32 -21.52 -1.27 49.79
N THR A 33 -22.27 -2.22 50.36
CA THR A 33 -23.21 -3.17 49.74
C THR A 33 -22.68 -4.22 48.75
N THR A 34 -22.38 -5.40 49.31
CA THR A 34 -22.48 -6.70 48.63
C THR A 34 -23.89 -6.92 48.06
N CYS A 35 -23.98 -7.10 46.74
CA CYS A 35 -25.13 -7.77 46.13
C CYS A 35 -24.89 -9.29 46.16
N PRO A 36 -25.86 -10.11 46.60
CA PRO A 36 -25.69 -11.54 46.71
C PRO A 36 -25.65 -12.20 45.34
N THR A 37 -24.76 -13.17 45.24
CA THR A 37 -24.61 -14.15 44.17
C THR A 37 -25.95 -14.86 43.92
N SER A 38 -26.62 -14.54 42.82
CA SER A 38 -27.57 -15.48 42.21
C SER A 38 -26.77 -16.40 41.29
N ASN A 39 -26.60 -17.65 41.71
CA ASN A 39 -26.32 -18.75 40.80
C ASN A 39 -27.50 -18.85 39.82
N SER A 40 -27.44 -18.12 38.71
CA SER A 40 -28.17 -18.48 37.51
C SER A 40 -27.24 -19.36 36.68
N SER A 41 -27.56 -20.65 36.59
CA SER A 41 -27.11 -21.51 35.51
C SER A 41 -27.69 -21.00 34.19
N SER A 42 -27.24 -19.84 33.74
CA SER A 42 -27.39 -19.42 32.36
C SER A 42 -26.30 -20.14 31.60
N THR A 43 -26.68 -21.15 30.82
CA THR A 43 -25.90 -21.56 29.65
C THR A 43 -25.85 -20.36 28.71
N ASP A 44 -24.99 -19.39 29.03
CA ASP A 44 -24.62 -18.31 28.14
C ASP A 44 -23.75 -18.99 27.09
N SER A 45 -24.41 -19.49 26.05
CA SER A 45 -23.77 -19.84 24.79
C SER A 45 -23.16 -18.54 24.28
N LYS A 46 -21.97 -18.23 24.80
CA LYS A 46 -21.13 -17.10 24.43
C LYS A 46 -20.98 -17.23 22.93
N ARG A 47 -21.78 -16.46 22.19
CA ARG A 47 -21.69 -16.42 20.74
C ARG A 47 -20.30 -15.90 20.46
N GLU A 48 -19.38 -16.80 20.11
CA GLU A 48 -18.08 -16.45 19.58
C GLU A 48 -18.38 -15.61 18.34
N ARG A 49 -18.31 -14.29 18.51
CA ARG A 49 -18.41 -13.37 17.39
C ARG A 49 -17.18 -13.70 16.54
N PHE A 50 -17.43 -14.31 15.39
CA PHE A 50 -16.39 -14.60 14.41
C PHE A 50 -15.56 -13.33 14.19
N ASN A 51 -14.28 -13.37 14.57
CA ASN A 51 -13.39 -12.24 14.42
C ASN A 51 -12.91 -12.22 12.98
N TRP A 52 -13.78 -11.79 12.08
CA TRP A 52 -13.54 -11.83 10.62
C TRP A 52 -12.21 -11.17 10.23
N PHE A 53 -11.76 -10.16 10.98
CA PHE A 53 -10.50 -9.47 10.75
C PHE A 53 -9.29 -10.30 11.24
N GLY A 54 -9.38 -10.88 12.44
CA GLY A 54 -8.30 -11.70 13.01
C GLY A 54 -8.14 -13.07 12.35
N ASP A 55 -9.25 -13.65 11.89
CA ASP A 55 -9.35 -14.98 11.29
C ASP A 55 -9.43 -14.93 9.76
N HIS A 56 -9.13 -13.78 9.14
CA HIS A 56 -9.23 -13.60 7.70
C HIS A 56 -8.28 -14.58 6.97
N PRO A 57 -8.72 -15.28 5.91
CA PRO A 57 -7.91 -16.29 5.23
C PRO A 57 -6.63 -15.71 4.64
N VAL A 58 -6.66 -14.48 4.09
CA VAL A 58 -5.46 -13.80 3.58
C VAL A 58 -4.52 -13.40 4.71
N LEU A 59 -5.03 -12.99 5.86
CA LEU A 59 -4.17 -12.67 7.00
C LEU A 59 -3.48 -13.95 7.52
N ASN A 60 -4.20 -15.06 7.56
CA ASN A 60 -3.63 -16.38 7.90
C ASN A 60 -2.60 -16.84 6.87
N GLN A 61 -2.83 -16.59 5.58
CA GLN A 61 -1.86 -16.84 4.52
C GLN A 61 -0.59 -16.01 4.72
N ILE A 62 -0.71 -14.70 5.00
CA ILE A 62 0.44 -13.82 5.28
C ILE A 62 1.23 -14.33 6.50
N LYS A 63 0.54 -14.66 7.59
CA LYS A 63 1.15 -15.21 8.80
C LYS A 63 1.84 -16.56 8.54
N SER A 64 1.32 -17.37 7.62
CA SER A 64 1.90 -18.69 7.30
C SER A 64 3.30 -18.61 6.69
N TRP A 65 3.68 -17.47 6.11
CA TRP A 65 5.03 -17.22 5.62
C TRP A 65 6.05 -16.92 6.72
N ALA A 66 5.59 -16.79 7.98
CA ALA A 66 6.42 -16.75 9.18
C ALA A 66 7.49 -15.64 9.19
N PHE A 67 7.16 -14.46 8.68
CA PHE A 67 8.02 -13.28 8.82
C PHE A 67 8.11 -12.83 10.28
N GLU A 68 9.28 -12.30 10.67
CA GLU A 68 9.60 -11.96 12.07
C GLU A 68 8.73 -10.82 12.63
N ASP A 69 8.30 -9.88 11.77
CA ASP A 69 7.62 -8.67 12.20
C ASP A 69 6.08 -8.74 12.00
N PRO A 70 5.29 -8.78 13.09
CA PRO A 70 3.84 -8.75 13.01
C PRO A 70 3.28 -7.43 12.46
N LEU A 71 3.99 -6.31 12.61
CA LEU A 71 3.56 -5.01 12.08
C LEU A 71 3.57 -5.02 10.55
N ARG A 72 4.61 -5.60 9.94
CA ARG A 72 4.66 -5.80 8.48
C ARG A 72 3.54 -6.71 7.98
N CYS A 73 3.20 -7.76 8.74
CA CYS A 73 2.07 -8.64 8.39
C CYS A 73 0.74 -7.87 8.43
N GLN A 74 0.53 -7.05 9.47
CA GLN A 74 -0.66 -6.21 9.58
C GLN A 74 -0.71 -5.16 8.48
N ALA A 75 0.40 -4.45 8.20
CA ALA A 75 0.49 -3.47 7.14
C ALA A 75 0.18 -4.08 5.76
N ALA A 76 0.73 -5.26 5.46
CA ALA A 76 0.42 -5.98 4.23
C ALA A 76 -1.06 -6.35 4.12
N PHE A 77 -1.68 -6.77 5.23
CA PHE A 77 -3.10 -7.07 5.25
C PHE A 77 -3.96 -5.81 5.06
N THR A 78 -3.62 -4.69 5.72
CA THR A 78 -4.32 -3.41 5.56
C THR A 78 -4.24 -2.92 4.10
N VAL A 79 -3.06 -2.99 3.48
CA VAL A 79 -2.89 -2.63 2.06
C VAL A 79 -3.70 -3.56 1.15
N TYR A 80 -3.72 -4.87 1.43
CA TYR A 80 -4.54 -5.80 0.66
C TYR A 80 -6.03 -5.43 0.68
N LEU A 81 -6.57 -5.09 1.86
CA LEU A 81 -7.96 -4.67 2.01
C LEU A 81 -8.21 -3.35 1.26
N ASP A 82 -7.33 -2.36 1.38
CA ASP A 82 -7.46 -1.09 0.66
C ASP A 82 -7.46 -1.28 -0.86
N LEU A 83 -6.53 -2.11 -1.39
CA LEU A 83 -6.48 -2.41 -2.82
C LEU A 83 -7.77 -3.09 -3.30
N CYS A 84 -8.35 -4.01 -2.53
CA CYS A 84 -9.52 -4.76 -2.93
C CYS A 84 -10.84 -4.00 -2.73
N GLU A 85 -11.01 -3.34 -1.57
CA GLU A 85 -12.28 -2.77 -1.12
C GLU A 85 -12.38 -1.28 -1.45
N ALA A 86 -11.35 -0.50 -1.16
CA ALA A 86 -11.37 0.95 -1.40
C ALA A 86 -11.04 1.29 -2.85
N LYS A 87 -10.00 0.66 -3.41
CA LYS A 87 -9.51 0.96 -4.77
C LYS A 87 -10.03 -0.01 -5.83
N SER A 88 -10.70 -1.10 -5.45
CA SER A 88 -11.32 -2.07 -6.37
C SER A 88 -10.37 -2.63 -7.44
N TRP A 89 -9.13 -2.94 -7.06
CA TRP A 89 -8.12 -3.49 -7.97
C TRP A 89 -8.48 -4.90 -8.42
N TRP A 90 -8.12 -5.20 -9.67
CA TRP A 90 -8.34 -6.48 -10.32
C TRP A 90 -7.16 -7.42 -10.09
N ASN A 91 -7.47 -8.70 -9.83
CA ASN A 91 -6.50 -9.79 -9.73
C ASN A 91 -5.36 -9.50 -8.75
N VAL A 92 -5.69 -8.95 -7.57
CA VAL A 92 -4.71 -8.73 -6.49
C VAL A 92 -4.20 -10.09 -6.00
N LYS A 93 -2.89 -10.28 -6.10
CA LYS A 93 -2.16 -11.49 -5.66
C LYS A 93 -1.06 -11.09 -4.71
N LEU A 94 -0.82 -11.94 -3.72
CA LEU A 94 0.23 -11.75 -2.72
C LEU A 94 1.42 -12.67 -3.01
N TYR A 95 2.62 -12.18 -2.79
CA TYR A 95 3.86 -12.93 -2.97
C TYR A 95 4.78 -12.70 -1.77
N PRO A 96 5.33 -13.77 -1.18
CA PRO A 96 6.38 -13.65 -0.18
C PRO A 96 7.71 -13.27 -0.84
N CYS A 97 8.47 -12.36 -0.24
CA CYS A 97 9.86 -12.11 -0.55
C CYS A 97 10.69 -12.44 0.70
N HIS A 98 11.39 -13.58 0.65
CA HIS A 98 12.16 -14.08 1.79
C HIS A 98 13.46 -13.30 1.99
N GLU A 99 14.01 -12.72 0.94
CA GLU A 99 15.23 -11.91 0.97
C GLU A 99 15.01 -10.63 1.79
N LEU A 100 13.83 -10.05 1.66
CA LEU A 100 13.45 -8.83 2.38
C LEU A 100 12.62 -9.09 3.65
N GLN A 101 12.23 -10.35 3.89
CA GLN A 101 11.33 -10.76 4.99
C GLN A 101 10.02 -9.97 5.00
N MET A 102 9.35 -9.90 3.85
CA MET A 102 8.12 -9.13 3.67
C MET A 102 7.24 -9.69 2.54
N VAL A 103 6.00 -9.20 2.48
CA VAL A 103 5.03 -9.53 1.43
C VAL A 103 4.91 -8.36 0.48
N PHE A 104 4.88 -8.63 -0.82
CA PHE A 104 4.45 -7.65 -1.81
C PHE A 104 3.21 -8.15 -2.55
N MET A 105 2.52 -7.23 -3.19
CA MET A 105 1.30 -7.50 -3.93
C MET A 105 1.44 -7.10 -5.39
N THR A 106 0.76 -7.82 -6.26
CA THR A 106 0.57 -7.40 -7.65
C THR A 106 -0.92 -7.32 -7.94
N GLY A 107 -1.36 -6.31 -8.66
CA GLY A 107 -2.73 -6.23 -9.12
C GLY A 107 -2.86 -5.18 -10.22
N LYS A 108 -4.04 -5.07 -10.80
CA LYS A 108 -4.31 -4.08 -11.85
C LYS A 108 -5.29 -3.04 -11.31
N PRO A 109 -4.97 -1.74 -11.37
CA PRO A 109 -5.93 -0.70 -10.98
C PRO A 109 -7.25 -0.80 -11.76
N GLU A 110 -7.15 -1.11 -13.05
CA GLU A 110 -8.29 -1.36 -13.93
C GLU A 110 -8.16 -2.70 -14.65
N LYS A 111 -9.27 -3.27 -15.10
CA LYS A 111 -9.30 -4.57 -15.81
C LYS A 111 -8.33 -4.64 -17.01
N LYS A 112 -8.16 -3.52 -17.73
CA LYS A 112 -7.30 -3.41 -18.92
C LYS A 112 -5.91 -2.83 -18.64
N ALA A 113 -5.64 -2.38 -17.41
CA ALA A 113 -4.37 -1.80 -17.05
C ALA A 113 -3.26 -2.87 -16.95
N ASN A 114 -2.02 -2.39 -17.02
CA ASN A 114 -0.85 -3.20 -16.71
C ASN A 114 -0.84 -3.52 -15.20
N PRO A 115 -0.40 -4.73 -14.82
CA PRO A 115 -0.25 -5.06 -13.41
C PRO A 115 0.83 -4.17 -12.79
N MET A 116 0.51 -3.61 -11.62
CA MET A 116 1.41 -2.83 -10.81
C MET A 116 1.83 -3.63 -9.58
N THR A 117 3.06 -3.42 -9.13
CA THR A 117 3.61 -4.00 -7.91
C THR A 117 3.50 -3.01 -6.77
N VAL A 118 2.92 -3.45 -5.65
CA VAL A 118 2.71 -2.65 -4.44
C VAL A 118 3.46 -3.30 -3.28
N LEU A 119 4.28 -2.51 -2.59
CA LEU A 119 5.05 -2.91 -1.43
C LEU A 119 4.54 -2.18 -0.17
N PRO A 120 3.95 -2.90 0.80
CA PRO A 120 3.59 -2.36 2.10
C PRO A 120 4.82 -2.01 2.93
N ILE A 121 4.84 -0.80 3.51
CA ILE A 121 5.86 -0.36 4.46
C ILE A 121 5.17 0.35 5.64
N CYS A 122 5.60 0.10 6.86
CA CYS A 122 5.12 0.82 8.04
C CYS A 122 5.70 2.25 8.08
N ALA A 123 4.89 3.25 8.39
CA ALA A 123 5.33 4.65 8.50
C ALA A 123 6.41 4.88 9.57
N GLN A 124 6.49 3.98 10.56
CA GLN A 124 7.48 3.99 11.63
C GLN A 124 8.82 3.39 11.22
N GLU A 125 8.90 2.72 10.06
CA GLU A 125 10.14 2.12 9.55
C GLU A 125 11.00 3.18 8.87
N GLU A 126 12.28 3.25 9.26
CA GLU A 126 13.24 4.13 8.60
C GLU A 126 13.69 3.53 7.26
N ILE A 127 13.46 4.26 6.17
CA ILE A 127 13.84 3.84 4.82
C ILE A 127 15.11 4.56 4.39
N SER A 128 16.21 3.82 4.27
CA SER A 128 17.46 4.31 3.67
C SER A 128 17.46 4.17 2.15
N VAL A 129 18.33 4.91 1.46
CA VAL A 129 18.51 4.79 0.00
C VAL A 129 18.92 3.37 -0.40
N LYS A 130 19.86 2.78 0.34
CA LYS A 130 20.29 1.39 0.15
C LYS A 130 19.10 0.42 0.25
N ARG A 131 18.19 0.66 1.20
CA ARG A 131 17.00 -0.18 1.38
C ARG A 131 16.05 -0.09 0.18
N MET A 132 15.89 1.10 -0.41
CA MET A 132 15.11 1.26 -1.65
C MET A 132 15.75 0.54 -2.84
N GLU A 133 17.08 0.53 -2.95
CA GLU A 133 17.78 -0.24 -3.99
C GLU A 133 17.54 -1.74 -3.82
N GLU A 134 17.61 -2.25 -2.58
CA GLU A 134 17.30 -3.64 -2.26
C GLU A 134 15.86 -4.01 -2.67
N PHE A 135 14.90 -3.11 -2.47
CA PHE A 135 13.52 -3.30 -2.93
C PHE A 135 13.44 -3.48 -4.45
N LEU A 136 14.05 -2.56 -5.21
CA LEU A 136 14.05 -2.60 -6.68
C LEU A 136 14.83 -3.80 -7.25
N GLU A 137 15.76 -4.36 -6.50
CA GLU A 137 16.52 -5.54 -6.90
C GLU A 137 15.73 -6.85 -6.70
N HIS A 138 15.13 -7.03 -5.52
CA HIS A 138 14.55 -8.30 -5.08
C HIS A 138 13.05 -8.43 -5.38
N ILE A 139 12.32 -7.32 -5.46
CA ILE A 139 10.88 -7.36 -5.73
C ILE A 139 10.70 -7.43 -7.23
N ARG A 140 10.53 -8.66 -7.71
CA ARG A 140 10.15 -8.93 -9.10
C ARG A 140 8.89 -9.77 -9.09
N PRO A 141 7.77 -9.27 -9.66
CA PRO A 141 6.62 -10.12 -9.84
C PRO A 141 7.00 -11.28 -10.76
N PRO A 142 6.54 -12.51 -10.49
CA PRO A 142 6.73 -13.62 -11.42
C PRO A 142 6.16 -13.17 -12.77
N ALA A 143 6.99 -13.25 -13.82
CA ALA A 143 6.69 -12.70 -15.14
C ALA A 143 5.25 -13.06 -15.52
N VAL A 144 4.39 -12.05 -15.63
CA VAL A 144 3.03 -12.24 -16.12
C VAL A 144 3.21 -12.56 -17.60
N ASN A 145 3.14 -13.86 -17.94
CA ASN A 145 3.28 -14.38 -19.29
C ASN A 145 2.66 -13.43 -20.32
N SER A 146 3.50 -12.64 -20.98
CA SER A 146 3.16 -11.91 -22.19
C SER A 146 3.11 -12.92 -23.34
N GLU A 147 2.12 -13.80 -23.32
CA GLU A 147 1.86 -14.77 -24.41
C GLU A 147 1.23 -14.13 -25.66
N ILE A 148 1.19 -12.80 -25.77
CA ILE A 148 0.70 -12.07 -26.94
C ILE A 148 1.57 -10.81 -26.99
N THR A 149 2.72 -10.80 -27.65
CA THR A 149 2.87 -10.57 -29.10
C THR A 149 4.22 -11.10 -29.58
N LYS A 150 4.26 -12.33 -30.11
CA LYS A 150 5.43 -12.87 -30.86
C LYS A 150 5.19 -12.98 -32.37
N GLU A 151 4.24 -12.21 -32.89
CA GLU A 151 3.94 -12.22 -34.33
C GLU A 151 3.91 -10.78 -34.85
N MET A 152 5.12 -10.25 -35.08
CA MET A 152 5.51 -9.36 -36.18
C MET A 152 6.75 -8.52 -35.76
N GLU A 153 7.83 -9.17 -35.35
CA GLU A 153 9.17 -8.56 -35.35
C GLU A 153 9.94 -9.06 -36.57
N GLU A 154 9.59 -8.52 -37.73
CA GLU A 154 10.54 -8.39 -38.83
C GLU A 154 10.38 -6.98 -39.39
N THR A 155 11.09 -6.02 -38.78
CA THR A 155 11.96 -5.04 -39.47
C THR A 155 12.39 -3.99 -38.44
N CYS A 156 13.65 -4.09 -38.02
CA CYS A 156 14.52 -3.02 -37.53
C CYS A 156 13.90 -1.95 -36.61
N GLN A 157 13.93 -2.18 -35.29
CA GLN A 157 14.14 -1.13 -34.28
C GLN A 157 14.42 -1.76 -32.91
N GLU A 158 15.45 -1.25 -32.21
CA GLU A 158 15.67 -1.50 -30.79
C GLU A 158 14.39 -1.16 -30.01
N VAL A 159 13.65 -2.18 -29.60
CA VAL A 159 12.66 -2.07 -28.52
C VAL A 159 13.19 -2.96 -27.41
N THR A 160 14.06 -2.38 -26.58
CA THR A 160 14.29 -2.95 -25.26
C THR A 160 12.94 -3.02 -24.58
N GLU A 161 12.45 -4.24 -24.30
CA GLU A 161 11.30 -4.46 -23.42
C GLU A 161 11.64 -3.82 -22.06
N LYS A 162 11.26 -2.56 -21.90
CA LYS A 162 11.38 -1.79 -20.67
C LYS A 162 10.44 -2.45 -19.67
N HIS A 163 10.96 -3.38 -18.89
CA HIS A 163 10.44 -3.55 -17.54
C HIS A 163 10.66 -2.20 -16.86
N ASP A 164 9.57 -1.46 -16.68
CA ASP A 164 9.59 -0.28 -15.84
C ASP A 164 9.90 -0.79 -14.43
N ASP A 165 11.18 -0.71 -14.03
CA ASP A 165 11.73 -1.03 -12.71
C ASP A 165 11.13 -0.06 -11.67
N THR A 166 9.82 -0.15 -11.50
CA THR A 166 8.99 0.74 -10.71
C THR A 166 8.16 -0.09 -9.74
N ILE A 167 8.14 0.35 -8.49
CA ILE A 167 7.40 -0.26 -7.41
C ILE A 167 6.62 0.84 -6.71
N THR A 168 5.37 0.56 -6.37
CA THR A 168 4.58 1.48 -5.55
C THR A 168 4.76 1.13 -4.08
N LEU A 169 5.35 2.02 -3.30
CA LEU A 169 5.37 1.93 -1.85
C LEU A 169 4.00 2.35 -1.30
N ALA A 170 3.41 1.48 -0.49
CA ALA A 170 2.21 1.79 0.28
C ALA A 170 2.63 1.99 1.74
N VAL A 171 2.79 3.25 2.13
CA VAL A 171 3.20 3.65 3.48
C VAL A 171 1.95 3.63 4.38
N VAL A 172 1.97 2.75 5.38
CA VAL A 172 0.84 2.49 6.28
C VAL A 172 1.12 3.11 7.65
N GLU A 173 0.24 4.00 8.08
CA GLU A 173 0.28 4.62 9.40
C GLU A 173 -0.57 3.83 10.43
N THR A 174 -0.35 4.08 11.73
CA THR A 174 -1.07 3.39 12.83
C THR A 174 -2.58 3.63 12.85
N ASP A 175 -3.03 4.74 12.28
CA ASP A 175 -4.44 5.07 12.13
C ASP A 175 -5.07 4.37 10.90
N SER A 176 -4.32 3.50 10.23
CA SER A 176 -4.68 2.80 8.98
C SER A 176 -4.76 3.72 7.75
N THR A 177 -4.23 4.94 7.82
CA THR A 177 -4.02 5.78 6.63
C THR A 177 -2.93 5.17 5.74
N ILE A 178 -3.18 5.13 4.44
CA ILE A 178 -2.24 4.57 3.45
C ILE A 178 -1.91 5.64 2.40
N VAL A 179 -0.61 5.87 2.19
CA VAL A 179 -0.12 6.78 1.15
C VAL A 179 0.72 6.01 0.13
N TYR A 180 0.44 6.24 -1.15
CA TYR A 180 1.07 5.53 -2.26
C TYR A 180 2.12 6.41 -2.93
N TYR A 181 3.38 5.95 -2.95
CA TYR A 181 4.50 6.59 -3.64
C TYR A 181 5.09 5.67 -4.68
N ASN A 182 5.33 6.16 -5.89
CA ASN A 182 6.01 5.36 -6.91
C ASN A 182 7.53 5.60 -6.82
N ILE A 183 8.30 4.53 -6.68
CA ILE A 183 9.76 4.53 -6.72
C ILE A 183 10.23 3.76 -7.95
N GLY A 184 11.28 4.23 -8.60
CA GLY A 184 11.88 3.52 -9.71
C GLY A 184 13.31 3.95 -9.98
N LYS A 185 14.01 3.19 -10.82
CA LYS A 185 15.39 3.53 -11.19
C LYS A 185 15.44 4.73 -12.13
N GLY A 186 16.12 5.78 -11.70
CA GLY A 186 16.36 6.99 -12.49
C GLY A 186 15.73 8.24 -11.85
N LEU A 187 15.93 9.38 -12.51
CA LEU A 187 15.37 10.66 -12.08
C LEU A 187 14.05 10.89 -12.81
N HIS A 188 12.94 10.91 -12.08
CA HIS A 188 11.67 11.39 -12.61
C HIS A 188 11.67 12.92 -12.60
N GLN A 189 11.43 13.54 -13.75
CA GLN A 189 11.24 14.99 -13.80
C GLN A 189 9.99 15.33 -12.99
N PRO A 190 10.06 16.28 -12.03
CA PRO A 190 8.88 16.70 -11.30
C PRO A 190 7.84 17.22 -12.29
N LYS A 191 6.58 16.81 -12.12
CA LYS A 191 5.48 17.32 -12.94
C LYS A 191 5.44 18.85 -12.75
N ASN A 192 5.52 19.60 -13.85
CA ASN A 192 5.38 21.05 -13.78
C ASN A 192 4.00 21.39 -13.21
N LEU A 193 3.93 22.35 -12.29
CA LEU A 193 2.69 22.70 -11.56
C LEU A 193 1.48 23.05 -12.44
N GLY A 194 1.69 23.34 -13.74
CA GLY A 194 0.62 23.58 -14.71
C GLY A 194 0.00 22.32 -15.34
N GLN A 195 0.47 21.12 -15.00
CA GLN A 195 -0.06 19.83 -15.50
C GLN A 195 -0.66 18.95 -14.40
N ILE A 196 -0.79 19.48 -13.18
CA ILE A 196 -1.62 18.86 -12.13
C ILE A 196 -3.08 19.20 -12.48
N GLU A 197 -3.52 18.84 -13.69
CA GLU A 197 -4.95 18.78 -13.97
C GLU A 197 -5.42 17.48 -13.33
N GLU A 198 -6.26 17.64 -12.31
CA GLU A 198 -7.10 16.66 -11.64
C GLU A 198 -7.27 15.35 -12.45
N ASP A 199 -6.55 14.31 -12.04
CA ASP A 199 -6.79 12.92 -12.47
C ASP A 199 -8.12 12.40 -11.85
N GLU A 200 -9.23 13.16 -11.96
CA GLU A 200 -10.59 12.81 -11.53
C GLU A 200 -11.68 13.65 -12.27
N GLU A 201 -11.50 13.99 -13.56
CA GLU A 201 -12.62 14.46 -14.38
C GLU A 201 -12.81 13.59 -15.64
N GLU A 202 -13.75 12.65 -15.55
CA GLU A 202 -14.40 12.01 -16.70
C GLU A 202 -14.86 13.10 -17.69
N LYS A 203 -14.11 13.32 -18.77
CA LYS A 203 -14.54 14.23 -19.84
C LYS A 203 -15.87 13.73 -20.44
N PRO A 204 -16.97 14.50 -20.37
CA PRO A 204 -18.24 14.07 -20.91
C PRO A 204 -18.14 13.93 -22.43
N LYS A 205 -18.44 12.73 -22.94
CA LYS A 205 -18.49 12.41 -24.37
C LYS A 205 -19.39 13.42 -25.09
N LYS A 206 -18.79 14.32 -25.88
CA LYS A 206 -19.53 15.23 -26.78
C LYS A 206 -20.43 14.39 -27.69
N ARG A 207 -21.74 14.46 -27.45
CA ARG A 207 -22.77 13.86 -28.31
C ARG A 207 -22.56 14.37 -29.74
N GLN A 208 -22.18 13.47 -30.64
CA GLN A 208 -22.12 13.81 -32.06
C GLN A 208 -23.53 14.18 -32.55
N ARG A 209 -23.69 15.44 -32.92
CA ARG A 209 -24.91 15.99 -33.51
C ARG A 209 -25.11 15.37 -34.89
N TRP A 210 -26.09 14.47 -34.97
CA TRP A 210 -26.56 13.85 -36.21
C TRP A 210 -26.88 14.95 -37.24
N LYS A 211 -26.10 15.04 -38.33
CA LYS A 211 -26.44 15.89 -39.47
C LYS A 211 -27.45 15.14 -40.34
N GLY A 212 -28.67 15.65 -40.41
CA GLY A 212 -29.74 15.08 -41.23
C GLY A 212 -29.33 15.03 -42.71
N ARG A 213 -29.52 13.86 -43.33
CA ARG A 213 -29.46 13.69 -44.79
C ARG A 213 -30.68 14.39 -45.40
N LYS A 214 -30.50 15.59 -45.98
CA LYS A 214 -31.46 16.16 -46.93
C LYS A 214 -31.38 15.37 -48.23
N GLY A 215 -32.31 14.43 -48.42
CA GLY A 215 -32.57 13.81 -49.72
C GLY A 215 -33.17 14.85 -50.67
N LYS A 216 -32.45 15.16 -51.75
CA LYS A 216 -32.98 15.89 -52.91
C LYS A 216 -33.94 14.96 -53.64
N SER A 217 -35.23 15.26 -53.64
CA SER A 217 -36.18 14.61 -54.56
C SER A 217 -36.00 15.24 -55.94
N LYS A 218 -35.66 14.43 -56.93
CA LYS A 218 -35.59 14.83 -58.34
C LYS A 218 -37.02 14.86 -58.89
N MET A 219 -37.38 15.99 -59.51
CA MET A 219 -38.58 16.13 -60.35
C MET A 219 -38.48 15.16 -61.53
N THR A 220 -39.52 14.36 -61.74
CA THR A 220 -39.77 13.60 -62.96
C THR A 220 -40.87 14.29 -63.76
N THR A 221 -40.53 14.59 -64.99
CA THR A 221 -41.34 15.14 -66.08
C THR A 221 -42.47 14.19 -66.47
N SER A 222 -43.63 14.73 -66.83
CA SER A 222 -44.50 14.25 -67.90
C SER A 222 -45.24 15.43 -68.49
#